data_AF-A0A017T757-F1
#
_entry.id   AF-A0A017T757-F1
#
_cell.length_a   1.000
_cell.length_b   1.000
_cell.length_c   1.000
_cell.angle_alpha   90.00
_cell.angle_beta   90.00
_cell.angle_gamma   90.00
#
_symmetry.space_group_name_H-M   'P 1'
#
loop_
_entity.id
_entity.type
_entity.pdbx_description
1 polymer ?
#
loop_
_entity_poly.entity_id
_entity_poly.type
_entity_poly.pdbx_seq_one_letter_code
_entity_poly.pdbx_strand_id
1 'polypeptide(L)'
;MVDQAGDLAPTTGLIDYLRQLLLTAEKSSHMMASWQVRPVEVPVTLLRASNDTDGAPDLGWSEVLGRPIELAMVPGDHLSMVRAPLVLTSALCIEARLDPPERRPGGGR
;
A
#
# COMPACT_ATOMS: atom_id res chain seq x y z
N MET A 1 -11.75 1.86 -53.72
CA MET A 1 -12.74 0.77 -53.66
C MET A 1 -12.12 -0.31 -52.80
N VAL A 2 -12.61 -0.40 -51.55
CA VAL A 2 -12.55 -1.46 -50.49
C VAL A 2 -11.44 -2.53 -50.64
N ASP A 3 -10.65 -2.88 -49.63
CA ASP A 3 -11.08 -3.25 -48.27
C ASP A 3 -9.93 -3.30 -47.25
N GLN A 4 -10.32 -3.15 -45.99
CA GLN A 4 -9.54 -3.12 -44.77
C GLN A 4 -8.80 -4.43 -44.47
N ALA A 5 -7.56 -4.30 -44.01
CA ALA A 5 -6.93 -5.27 -43.13
C ALA A 5 -5.90 -4.52 -42.26
N GLY A 6 -6.40 -3.65 -41.38
CA GLY A 6 -5.60 -2.90 -40.43
C GLY A 6 -5.87 -3.37 -39.01
N ASP A 7 -5.14 -4.39 -38.59
CA ASP A 7 -4.64 -4.60 -37.22
C ASP A 7 -5.62 -4.43 -36.04
N LEU A 8 -6.38 -5.49 -35.75
CA LEU A 8 -7.18 -5.64 -34.52
C LEU A 8 -6.45 -6.47 -33.43
N ALA A 9 -5.16 -6.76 -33.60
CA ALA A 9 -4.39 -7.56 -32.65
C ALA A 9 -4.11 -6.89 -31.28
N PRO A 10 -3.95 -5.56 -31.13
CA PRO A 10 -3.71 -4.96 -29.81
C PRO A 10 -4.97 -4.82 -28.94
N THR A 11 -6.17 -4.93 -29.52
CA THR A 11 -7.43 -4.70 -28.82
C THR A 11 -7.81 -5.87 -27.91
N THR A 12 -7.55 -7.11 -28.34
CA THR A 12 -7.83 -8.31 -27.55
C THR A 12 -6.98 -8.36 -26.28
N GLY A 13 -5.69 -8.07 -26.38
CA GLY A 13 -4.78 -8.03 -25.22
C GLY A 13 -5.16 -6.95 -24.20
N LEU A 14 -5.63 -5.78 -24.68
CA LEU A 14 -6.14 -4.73 -23.80
C LEU A 14 -7.45 -5.14 -23.10
N ILE A 15 -8.37 -5.76 -23.83
CA ILE A 15 -9.65 -6.23 -23.26
C ILE A 15 -9.40 -7.30 -22.18
N ASP A 16 -8.49 -8.24 -22.44
CA ASP A 16 -8.15 -9.29 -21.47
C ASP A 16 -7.45 -8.70 -20.24
N TYR A 17 -6.55 -7.72 -20.41
CA TYR A 17 -5.92 -7.01 -19.32
C TYR A 17 -6.93 -6.25 -18.45
N LEU A 18 -7.84 -5.48 -19.08
CA LEU A 18 -8.89 -4.76 -18.36
C LEU A 18 -9.82 -5.70 -17.61
N ARG A 19 -10.20 -6.82 -18.25
CA ARG A 19 -11.00 -7.87 -17.60
C ARG A 19 -10.27 -8.41 -16.37
N GLN A 20 -8.98 -8.71 -16.47
CA GLN A 20 -8.20 -9.23 -15.36
C GLN A 20 -8.08 -8.22 -14.21
N LEU A 21 -7.87 -6.94 -14.52
CA LEU A 21 -7.85 -5.87 -13.51
C LEU A 21 -9.19 -5.78 -12.78
N LEU A 22 -10.30 -5.75 -13.51
CA LEU A 22 -11.64 -5.63 -12.91
C LEU A 22 -11.97 -6.84 -12.03
N LEU A 23 -11.71 -8.06 -12.52
CA LEU A 23 -11.93 -9.29 -11.73
C LEU A 23 -11.08 -9.32 -10.46
N THR A 24 -9.85 -8.81 -10.52
CA THR A 24 -8.97 -8.72 -9.34
C THR A 24 -9.49 -7.70 -8.34
N ALA A 25 -9.94 -6.54 -8.81
CA ALA A 25 -10.50 -5.48 -7.98
C ALA A 25 -11.82 -5.91 -7.30
N GLU A 26 -12.72 -6.56 -8.05
CA GLU A 26 -13.98 -7.09 -7.51
C GLU A 26 -13.72 -8.13 -6.42
N LYS A 27 -12.85 -9.12 -6.70
CA LYS A 27 -12.51 -10.16 -5.72
C LYS A 27 -11.87 -9.56 -4.46
N SER A 28 -10.92 -8.64 -4.63
CA SER A 28 -10.28 -7.96 -3.50
C SER A 28 -11.31 -7.20 -2.67
N SER A 29 -12.22 -6.47 -3.30
CA SER A 29 -13.29 -5.72 -2.62
C SER A 29 -14.23 -6.66 -1.85
N HIS A 30 -14.64 -7.77 -2.47
CA HIS A 30 -15.51 -8.76 -1.83
C HIS A 30 -14.84 -9.43 -0.62
N MET A 31 -13.56 -9.78 -0.74
CA MET A 31 -12.79 -10.32 0.38
C MET A 31 -12.65 -9.30 1.51
N MET A 32 -12.30 -8.05 1.20
CA MET A 32 -12.16 -6.99 2.19
C MET A 32 -13.45 -6.70 2.94
N ALA A 33 -14.62 -6.77 2.28
CA ALA A 33 -15.91 -6.46 2.90
C ALA A 33 -16.28 -7.40 4.07
N SER A 34 -15.77 -8.63 4.09
CA SER A 34 -16.04 -9.62 5.14
C SER A 34 -14.81 -9.95 5.99
N TRP A 35 -13.65 -9.37 5.66
CA TRP A 35 -12.41 -9.67 6.36
C TRP A 35 -12.38 -8.99 7.73
N GLN A 36 -12.11 -9.80 8.75
CA GLN A 36 -11.86 -9.32 10.11
C GLN A 36 -10.39 -9.51 10.43
N VAL A 37 -9.75 -8.40 10.77
CA VAL A 37 -8.41 -8.39 11.31
C VAL A 37 -8.36 -9.14 12.64
N ARG A 38 -7.35 -9.99 12.80
CA ARG A 38 -7.07 -10.66 14.06
C ARG A 38 -5.99 -9.88 14.80
N PRO A 39 -6.12 -9.63 16.11
CA PRO A 39 -5.05 -9.03 16.88
C PRO A 39 -3.76 -9.85 16.74
N VAL A 40 -2.64 -9.16 16.56
CA VAL A 40 -1.31 -9.77 16.46
C VAL A 40 -0.38 -9.15 17.51
N GLU A 41 0.48 -9.98 18.09
CA GLU A 41 1.41 -9.55 19.13
C GLU A 41 2.74 -9.01 18.57
N VAL A 42 2.90 -8.98 17.24
CA VAL A 42 4.12 -8.43 16.60
C VAL A 42 4.11 -6.90 16.56
N PRO A 43 5.27 -6.22 16.58
CA PRO A 43 5.36 -4.79 16.32
C PRO A 43 4.78 -4.44 14.95
N VAL A 44 3.91 -3.42 14.92
CA VAL A 44 3.29 -2.90 13.71
C VAL A 44 3.60 -1.42 13.61
N THR A 45 4.10 -1.01 12.44
CA THR A 45 4.25 0.40 12.06
C THR A 45 3.31 0.67 10.89
N LEU A 46 2.51 1.74 10.99
CA LEU A 46 1.73 2.26 9.87
C LEU A 46 2.49 3.40 9.19
N LEU A 47 2.80 3.22 7.91
CA LEU A 47 3.21 4.31 7.02
C LEU A 47 1.95 4.96 6.45
N ARG A 48 1.71 6.23 6.81
CA ARG A 48 0.52 6.97 6.40
C ARG A 48 0.88 8.09 5.43
N ALA A 49 0.12 8.21 4.36
CA ALA A 49 0.27 9.29 3.39
C ALA A 49 -0.09 10.65 4.00
N SER A 50 0.72 11.68 3.75
CA SER A 50 0.57 13.01 4.36
C SER A 50 -0.66 13.79 3.88
N ASN A 51 -1.12 13.50 2.67
CA ASN A 51 -2.26 14.19 2.05
C ASN A 51 -3.59 13.54 2.42
N ASP A 52 -3.56 12.30 2.93
CA ASP A 52 -4.74 11.55 3.32
C ASP A 52 -4.99 11.78 4.82
N THR A 53 -5.65 12.87 5.16
CA THR A 53 -5.92 13.28 6.55
C THR A 53 -7.27 12.80 7.09
N ASP A 54 -8.06 12.11 6.28
CA ASP A 54 -9.37 11.62 6.69
C ASP A 54 -9.26 10.46 7.71
N GLY A 55 -10.19 10.42 8.67
CA GLY A 55 -10.26 9.38 9.70
C GLY A 55 -9.24 9.53 10.84
N ALA A 56 -9.20 8.53 11.72
CA ALA A 56 -8.29 8.49 12.86
C ALA A 56 -6.82 8.47 12.40
N PRO A 57 -5.86 9.09 13.12
CA PRO A 57 -4.42 9.15 12.77
C PRO A 57 -3.78 7.81 12.39
N ASP A 58 -4.21 6.73 13.03
CA ASP A 58 -3.73 5.37 12.85
C ASP A 58 -4.71 4.48 12.06
N LEU A 59 -5.71 5.06 11.41
CA LEU A 59 -6.74 4.37 10.64
C LEU A 59 -7.47 3.25 11.42
N GLY A 60 -7.54 3.36 12.76
CA GLY A 60 -8.21 2.39 13.63
C GLY A 60 -7.35 1.19 14.04
N TRP A 61 -6.08 1.15 13.64
CA TRP A 61 -5.19 0.02 13.95
C TRP A 61 -4.88 -0.12 15.44
N SER A 62 -4.79 0.97 16.22
CA SER A 62 -4.54 0.85 17.66
C SER A 62 -5.73 0.25 18.41
N GLU A 63 -6.96 0.55 17.96
CA GLU A 63 -8.17 -0.04 18.53
C GLU A 63 -8.23 -1.55 18.27
N VAL A 64 -7.99 -1.94 17.02
CA VAL A 64 -7.95 -3.35 16.59
C VAL A 64 -6.90 -4.16 17.38
N LEU A 65 -5.72 -3.59 17.59
CA LEU A 65 -4.62 -4.27 18.28
C LEU A 65 -4.67 -4.11 19.81
N GLY A 66 -5.59 -3.28 20.33
CA GLY A 66 -5.69 -2.96 21.75
C GLY A 66 -4.47 -2.22 22.31
N ARG A 67 -3.63 -1.61 21.46
CA ARG A 67 -2.39 -0.93 21.84
C ARG A 67 -1.99 0.12 20.81
N PRO A 68 -1.31 1.21 21.21
CA PRO A 68 -0.80 2.19 20.24
C PRO A 68 0.19 1.55 19.28
N ILE A 69 0.13 1.95 18.01
CA ILE A 69 1.10 1.58 16.97
C ILE A 69 2.04 2.73 16.63
N GLU A 70 3.19 2.40 16.05
CA GLU A 70 4.10 3.41 15.51
C GLU A 70 3.53 3.99 14.22
N LEU A 71 3.60 5.31 14.06
CA LEU A 71 3.12 6.04 12.89
C LEU A 71 4.28 6.75 12.20
N ALA A 72 4.36 6.59 10.88
CA ALA A 72 5.34 7.27 10.03
C ALA A 72 4.61 7.99 8.89
N MET A 73 4.68 9.32 8.87
CA MET A 73 4.09 10.08 7.77
C MET A 73 5.01 10.06 6.55
N VAL A 74 4.46 9.73 5.38
CA VAL A 74 5.15 9.69 4.09
C VAL A 74 4.51 10.72 3.16
N PRO A 75 5.29 11.52 2.40
CA PRO A 75 4.73 12.49 1.48
C PRO A 75 3.80 11.88 0.42
N GLY A 76 2.76 12.63 0.05
CA GLY A 76 1.83 12.24 -1.01
C GLY A 76 0.52 11.68 -0.47
N ASP A 77 -0.16 10.94 -1.33
CA ASP A 77 -1.41 10.20 -1.11
C ASP A 77 -1.16 8.69 -1.23
N HIS A 78 -2.19 7.89 -0.96
CA HIS A 78 -2.14 6.43 -1.06
C HIS A 78 -1.50 5.88 -2.34
N LEU A 79 -1.73 6.52 -3.49
CA LEU A 79 -1.19 6.07 -4.78
C LEU A 79 0.21 6.65 -5.05
N SER A 80 0.43 7.93 -4.75
CA SER A 80 1.71 8.55 -5.03
C SER A 80 2.83 8.03 -4.12
N MET A 81 2.53 7.61 -2.89
CA MET A 81 3.54 7.04 -1.97
C MET A 81 4.17 5.72 -2.45
N VAL A 82 3.54 4.99 -3.37
CA VAL A 82 4.07 3.75 -3.97
C VAL A 82 4.60 3.94 -5.40
N ARG A 83 4.66 5.19 -5.88
CA ARG A 83 5.13 5.53 -7.23
C ARG A 83 6.34 6.46 -7.17
N ALA A 84 7.14 6.43 -8.23
CA ALA A 84 8.22 7.40 -8.38
C ALA A 84 7.64 8.82 -8.43
N PRO A 85 8.30 9.82 -7.78
CA PRO A 85 9.55 9.68 -7.03
C PRO A 85 9.36 9.27 -5.55
N LEU A 86 8.14 9.36 -5.00
CA LEU A 86 7.88 9.29 -3.56
C LEU A 86 8.05 7.89 -2.95
N VAL A 87 8.03 6.84 -3.77
CA VAL A 87 8.33 5.47 -3.35
C VAL A 87 9.69 5.33 -2.65
N LEU A 88 10.67 6.18 -3.00
CA LEU A 88 11.96 6.21 -2.33
C LEU A 88 11.83 6.58 -0.84
N THR A 89 10.96 7.53 -0.52
CA THR A 89 10.71 7.92 0.87
C THR A 89 10.03 6.79 1.64
N SER A 90 9.07 6.10 1.03
CA SER A 90 8.45 4.89 1.61
C SER A 90 9.49 3.81 1.90
N ALA A 91 10.39 3.54 0.95
CA ALA A 91 11.45 2.54 1.10
C ALA A 91 12.40 2.89 2.26
N LEU A 92 12.90 4.13 2.32
CA LEU A 92 13.76 4.59 3.42
C LEU A 92 13.06 4.50 4.78
N CYS A 93 11.75 4.80 4.84
CA CYS A 93 10.96 4.67 6.07
C CYS A 93 10.84 3.21 6.55
N ILE A 94 10.77 2.26 5.61
CA ILE A 94 10.75 0.82 5.90
C ILE A 94 12.14 0.38 6.38
N GLU A 95 13.20 0.73 5.65
CA GLU A 95 14.59 0.35 6.00
C GLU A 95 14.96 0.80 7.42
N ALA A 96 14.64 2.05 7.78
CA ALA A 96 14.91 2.60 9.11
C ALA A 96 14.21 1.84 10.27
N ARG A 97 13.18 1.03 9.97
CA ARG A 97 12.37 0.28 10.94
C ARG A 97 12.61 -1.21 10.94
N LEU A 98 13.12 -1.75 9.83
CA LEU A 98 13.52 -3.14 9.74
C LEU A 98 14.90 -3.38 10.36
N ASP A 99 15.73 -2.34 10.50
CA ASP A 99 17.01 -2.47 11.18
C ASP A 99 16.86 -2.71 12.69
N PRO A 100 17.38 -3.83 13.23
CA PRO A 100 17.27 -4.13 14.65
C PRO A 100 18.04 -3.10 15.50
N PRO A 101 17.56 -2.77 16.71
CA PRO A 101 18.18 -1.76 17.58
C PRO A 101 19.64 -2.05 17.94
N GLU A 102 20.09 -3.30 17.84
CA GLU A 102 21.47 -3.74 18.10
C GLU A 102 22.49 -3.24 17.07
N ARG A 103 22.06 -2.77 15.90
CA ARG A 103 22.94 -2.26 14.83
C ARG A 103 23.09 -0.74 14.81
N ARG A 104 22.52 -0.02 15.78
CA ARG A 104 22.66 1.44 15.87
C ARG A 104 24.02 1.80 16.51
N PRO A 105 24.97 2.42 15.81
CA PRO A 105 26.20 2.88 16.44
C PRO A 105 25.89 4.10 17.31
N GLY A 106 25.78 3.92 18.63
CA GLY A 106 25.64 5.07 19.55
C GLY A 106 24.90 4.88 20.88
N GLY A 107 24.74 3.66 21.41
CA GLY A 107 24.13 3.44 22.73
C GLY A 107 25.14 3.28 23.86
N GLY A 108 26.01 4.27 24.07
CA GLY A 108 26.84 4.38 25.27
C GLY A 108 25.99 4.88 26.44
N ARG A 109 26.09 4.17 27.56
CA ARG A 109 25.43 4.36 28.87
C ARG A 109 25.07 5.78 29.28
#